data_AF-A0A6B1FZC0-F1
#
_entry.id   AF-A0A6B1FZC0-F1
#
_cell.length_a   1.000
_cell.length_b   1.000
_cell.length_c   1.000
_cell.angle_alpha   90.00
_cell.angle_beta   90.00
_cell.angle_gamma   90.00
#
_symmetry.space_group_name_H-M   'P 1'
#
loop_
_entity.id
_entity.type
_entity.pdbx_description
1 polymer ?
#
loop_
_entity_poly.entity_id
_entity_poly.type
_entity_poly.pdbx_seq_one_letter_code
_entity_poly.pdbx_strand_id
1 'polypeptide(L)'
;MYDRSTQVDRSADSINFGIGQPDFALLPHALMSEVAAERFAEGDTELLNYGFPQGDGRFRWALAEFLSRGYATPVQPRQLMITAGASQALNLVCTLFTRPGDTVFVEEPSYFLALRILQEDHRLNAVPIPTDEHGLVLPAVAEALT
;
A
#
# COMPACT_ATOMS: atom_id res chain seq x y z
N MET A 1 -11.66 22.82 -9.36
CA MET A 1 -11.03 21.52 -9.04
C MET A 1 -9.51 21.62 -8.84
N TYR A 2 -8.83 22.65 -9.34
CA TYR A 2 -7.35 22.75 -9.30
C TYR A 2 -6.73 23.43 -8.06
N ASP A 3 -7.51 23.81 -7.05
CA ASP A 3 -7.02 24.50 -5.83
C ASP A 3 -7.02 23.60 -4.58
N ARG A 4 -7.22 22.28 -4.75
CA ARG A 4 -7.23 21.32 -3.65
C ARG A 4 -6.02 20.39 -3.76
N SER A 5 -5.29 20.25 -2.67
CA SER A 5 -4.14 19.33 -2.55
C SER A 5 -4.54 17.91 -2.13
N THR A 6 -5.76 17.72 -1.62
CA THR A 6 -6.25 16.42 -1.14
C THR A 6 -7.64 16.10 -1.71
N GLN A 7 -8.03 14.84 -1.62
CA GLN A 7 -9.35 14.34 -2.03
C GLN A 7 -10.43 14.60 -0.97
N VAL A 8 -10.09 15.19 0.19
CA VAL A 8 -11.05 15.45 1.27
C VAL A 8 -11.86 16.71 0.96
N ASP A 9 -13.19 16.58 1.01
CA ASP A 9 -14.09 17.72 1.10
C ASP A 9 -14.55 17.88 2.55
N ARG A 10 -14.32 19.06 3.13
CA ARG A 10 -14.72 19.42 4.51
C ARG A 10 -15.94 20.35 4.54
N SER A 11 -16.83 20.23 3.55
CA SER A 11 -18.09 20.98 3.52
C SER A 11 -18.79 20.93 4.88
N ALA A 12 -19.16 22.10 5.42
CA ALA A 12 -19.88 22.20 6.69
C ALA A 12 -21.34 21.73 6.57
N ASP A 13 -21.86 21.64 5.34
CA ASP A 13 -23.26 21.35 5.06
C ASP A 13 -23.56 19.86 4.89
N SER A 14 -22.55 18.98 5.01
CA SER A 14 -22.73 17.54 4.85
C SER A 14 -21.83 16.70 5.76
N ILE A 15 -22.31 15.51 6.10
CA ILE A 15 -21.52 14.47 6.78
C ILE A 15 -21.18 13.41 5.73
N ASN A 16 -19.88 13.16 5.51
CA ASN A 16 -19.39 12.26 4.48
C ASN A 16 -18.82 10.97 5.09
N PHE A 17 -19.51 9.84 4.90
CA PHE A 17 -19.08 8.51 5.33
C PHE A 17 -18.39 7.69 4.22
N GLY A 18 -18.16 8.27 3.03
CA GLY A 18 -17.60 7.57 1.87
C GLY A 18 -16.08 7.66 1.71
N ILE A 19 -15.39 8.41 2.56
CA ILE A 19 -13.94 8.64 2.47
C ILE A 19 -13.21 7.90 3.59
N GLY A 20 -12.30 7.00 3.22
CA GLY A 20 -11.49 6.20 4.15
C GLY A 20 -10.13 6.81 4.51
N GLN A 21 -9.99 8.13 4.51
CA GLN A 21 -8.72 8.80 4.83
C GLN A 21 -8.55 9.00 6.34
N PRO A 22 -7.32 8.95 6.88
CA PRO A 22 -7.07 9.24 8.29
C PRO A 22 -7.50 10.65 8.69
N ASP A 23 -7.88 10.83 9.96
CA ASP A 23 -8.13 12.15 10.54
C ASP A 23 -6.82 12.98 10.54
N PHE A 24 -6.92 14.26 10.16
CA PHE A 24 -5.80 15.21 10.20
C PHE A 24 -5.20 15.34 11.60
N ALA A 25 -5.98 15.18 12.66
CA ALA A 25 -5.48 15.23 14.03
C ALA A 25 -4.53 14.07 14.39
N LEU A 26 -4.58 12.96 13.63
CA LEU A 26 -3.69 11.82 13.79
C LEU A 26 -2.38 11.96 13.00
N LEU A 27 -2.28 12.97 12.12
CA LEU A 27 -1.09 13.18 11.29
C LEU A 27 0.00 13.85 12.14
N PRO A 28 1.18 13.21 12.32
CA PRO A 28 2.17 13.63 13.30
C PRO A 28 3.06 14.78 12.78
N HIS A 29 2.46 15.93 12.48
CA HIS A 29 3.13 17.05 11.84
C HIS A 29 4.37 17.55 12.61
N ALA A 30 4.26 17.71 13.93
CA ALA A 30 5.36 18.18 14.77
C ALA A 30 6.55 17.21 14.75
N LEU A 31 6.28 15.91 14.94
CA LEU A 31 7.29 14.85 14.87
C LEU A 31 7.98 14.83 13.51
N MET A 32 7.20 14.86 12.41
CA MET A 32 7.76 14.84 11.05
C MET A 32 8.64 16.06 10.77
N SER A 33 8.26 17.22 11.29
CA SER A 33 9.03 18.47 11.13
C SER A 33 10.35 18.43 11.89
N GLU A 34 10.33 17.94 13.14
CA GLU A 34 11.50 17.78 14.00
C GLU A 34 12.52 16.82 13.39
N VAL A 35 12.10 15.58 13.08
CA VAL A 35 13.02 14.56 12.54
C VAL A 35 13.57 14.92 11.17
N ALA A 36 12.79 15.62 10.33
CA ALA A 36 13.27 16.12 9.05
C ALA A 36 14.36 17.18 9.25
N ALA A 37 14.11 18.17 10.11
CA ALA A 37 15.07 19.23 10.40
C ALA A 37 16.38 18.67 10.98
N GLU A 38 16.29 17.74 11.93
CA GLU A 38 17.45 17.04 12.49
C GLU A 38 18.25 16.32 11.40
N ARG A 39 17.57 15.54 10.56
CA ARG A 39 18.24 14.76 9.51
C ARG A 39 18.91 15.65 8.45
N PHE A 40 18.33 16.80 8.12
CA PHE A 40 18.95 17.78 7.23
C PHE A 40 20.15 18.49 7.88
N ALA A 41 20.10 18.73 9.20
CA ALA A 41 21.19 19.37 9.94
C ALA A 41 22.47 18.52 10.02
N GLU A 42 22.37 17.20 9.82
CA GLU A 42 23.53 16.29 9.75
C GLU A 42 24.46 16.57 8.55
N GLY A 43 23.99 17.31 7.53
CA GLY A 43 24.80 17.69 6.38
C GLY A 43 25.14 16.54 5.41
N ASP A 44 24.47 15.41 5.55
CA ASP A 44 24.65 14.23 4.70
C ASP A 44 23.95 14.41 3.33
N THR A 45 24.74 14.78 2.32
CA THR A 45 24.23 15.01 0.96
C THR A 45 23.86 13.72 0.23
N GLU A 46 24.24 12.53 0.70
CA GLU A 46 23.82 11.26 0.10
C GLU A 46 22.29 11.10 0.15
N LEU A 47 21.63 11.72 1.13
CA LEU A 47 20.16 11.78 1.24
C LEU A 47 19.47 12.30 -0.03
N LEU A 48 20.14 13.16 -0.79
CA LEU A 48 19.61 13.80 -2.00
C LEU A 48 20.03 13.10 -3.30
N ASN A 49 20.76 11.98 -3.20
CA ASN A 49 21.26 11.25 -4.35
C ASN A 49 20.34 10.06 -4.71
N TYR A 50 20.64 9.36 -5.80
CA TYR A 50 19.96 8.12 -6.15
C TYR A 50 20.18 7.05 -5.07
N GLY A 51 19.08 6.49 -4.58
CA GLY A 51 19.10 5.42 -3.59
C GLY A 51 19.23 4.02 -4.20
N PHE A 52 19.38 3.03 -3.33
CA PHE A 52 19.35 1.61 -3.73
C PHE A 52 17.95 1.20 -4.22
N PRO A 53 17.84 0.28 -5.19
CA PRO A 53 16.54 -0.15 -5.75
C PRO A 53 15.56 -0.69 -4.72
N GLN A 54 16.05 -1.38 -3.67
CA GLN A 54 15.22 -1.93 -2.60
C GLN A 54 14.76 -0.87 -1.59
N GLY A 55 15.31 0.35 -1.64
CA GLY A 55 15.10 1.41 -0.68
C GLY A 55 16.18 1.48 0.41
N ASP A 56 16.13 2.56 1.20
CA ASP A 56 17.11 2.89 2.25
C ASP A 56 17.32 1.70 3.21
N GLY A 57 18.59 1.34 3.42
CA GLY A 57 18.95 0.19 4.23
C GLY A 57 18.59 0.35 5.70
N ARG A 58 18.80 1.54 6.28
CA ARG A 58 18.52 1.83 7.70
C ARG A 58 17.02 1.71 7.96
N PHE A 59 16.21 2.25 7.06
CA PHE A 59 14.76 2.12 7.14
C PHE A 59 14.30 0.67 7.01
N ARG A 60 14.85 -0.11 6.07
CA ARG A 60 14.53 -1.55 5.95
C ARG A 60 14.86 -2.34 7.22
N TRP A 61 15.96 -2.02 7.89
CA TRP A 61 16.30 -2.65 9.18
C TRP A 61 15.28 -2.29 10.28
N ALA A 62 14.99 -1.00 10.46
CA ALA A 62 14.01 -0.55 11.44
C ALA A 62 12.60 -1.10 11.16
N LEU A 63 12.20 -1.17 9.89
CA LEU A 63 10.93 -1.73 9.46
C LEU A 63 10.85 -3.23 9.73
N ALA A 64 11.93 -3.98 9.48
CA ALA A 64 11.99 -5.40 9.78
C ALA A 64 11.80 -5.68 11.28
N GLU A 65 12.42 -4.88 12.16
CA GLU A 65 12.22 -4.98 13.61
C GLU A 65 10.78 -4.66 14.01
N PHE A 66 10.19 -3.60 13.44
CA PHE A 66 8.81 -3.21 13.67
C PHE A 66 7.83 -4.33 13.28
N LEU A 67 7.97 -4.86 12.06
CA LEU A 67 7.11 -5.94 11.56
C LEU A 67 7.30 -7.24 12.32
N SER A 68 8.54 -7.56 12.73
CA SER A 68 8.81 -8.78 13.50
C SER A 68 8.07 -8.79 14.83
N ARG A 69 7.96 -7.63 15.50
CA ARG A 69 7.16 -7.47 16.71
C ARG A 69 5.66 -7.61 16.41
N GLY A 70 5.18 -6.97 15.34
CA GLY A 70 3.75 -7.00 14.97
C GLY A 70 3.24 -8.37 14.56
N TYR A 71 4.03 -9.14 13.80
CA TYR A 71 3.66 -10.47 13.32
C TYR A 71 4.07 -11.61 14.25
N ALA A 72 4.74 -11.30 15.37
CA ALA A 72 5.35 -12.31 16.26
C ALA A 72 6.21 -13.35 15.51
N THR A 73 6.83 -12.94 14.39
CA THR A 73 7.60 -13.81 13.48
C THR A 73 8.78 -13.02 12.90
N PRO A 74 10.00 -13.59 12.78
CA PRO A 74 11.14 -12.86 12.24
C PRO A 74 10.94 -12.43 10.77
N VAL A 75 11.02 -11.12 10.53
CA VAL A 75 11.08 -10.50 9.20
C VAL A 75 12.51 -10.07 8.93
N GLN A 76 13.07 -10.46 7.78
CA GLN A 76 14.46 -10.15 7.46
C GLN A 76 14.57 -8.90 6.57
N PRO A 77 15.45 -7.94 6.86
CA PRO A 77 15.59 -6.70 6.07
C PRO A 77 15.87 -6.92 4.58
N ARG A 78 16.50 -8.05 4.22
CA ARG A 78 16.79 -8.43 2.83
C ARG A 78 15.57 -8.89 2.03
N GLN A 79 14.47 -9.22 2.71
CA GLN A 79 13.20 -9.61 2.11
C GLN A 79 12.25 -8.42 1.93
N LEU A 80 12.69 -7.22 2.31
CA LEU A 80 11.90 -6.00 2.21
C LEU A 80 12.35 -5.15 1.02
N MET A 81 11.37 -4.60 0.31
CA MET A 81 11.54 -3.55 -0.69
C MET A 81 10.57 -2.41 -0.37
N ILE A 82 11.07 -1.18 -0.37
CA ILE A 82 10.26 0.00 -0.12
C ILE A 82 9.56 0.43 -1.41
N THR A 83 8.26 0.70 -1.30
CA THR A 83 7.43 1.21 -2.41
C THR A 83 6.71 2.48 -1.99
N ALA A 84 6.23 3.24 -2.97
CA ALA A 84 5.34 4.39 -2.82
C ALA A 84 3.89 3.94 -2.49
N GLY A 85 3.76 3.00 -1.55
CA GLY A 85 2.49 2.42 -1.11
C GLY A 85 2.09 1.12 -1.82
N ALA A 86 0.94 0.59 -1.40
CA ALA A 86 0.43 -0.70 -1.85
C ALA A 86 0.11 -0.74 -3.35
N SER A 87 -0.37 0.36 -3.93
CA SER A 87 -0.68 0.44 -5.36
C SER A 87 0.56 0.24 -6.24
N GLN A 88 1.70 0.86 -5.90
CA GLN A 88 2.95 0.63 -6.64
C GLN A 88 3.45 -0.80 -6.45
N ALA A 89 3.35 -1.35 -5.23
CA ALA A 89 3.74 -2.73 -4.96
C ALA A 89 2.91 -3.73 -5.79
N LEU A 90 1.59 -3.57 -5.81
CA LEU A 90 0.70 -4.41 -6.60
C LEU A 90 1.01 -4.30 -8.11
N ASN A 91 1.24 -3.09 -8.59
CA ASN A 91 1.62 -2.87 -9.99
C ASN A 91 2.92 -3.61 -10.35
N LEU A 92 3.95 -3.54 -9.50
CA LEU A 92 5.21 -4.27 -9.71
C LEU A 92 5.01 -5.79 -9.71
N VAL A 93 4.19 -6.32 -8.79
CA VAL A 93 3.84 -7.74 -8.76
C VAL A 93 3.18 -8.16 -10.07
N CYS A 94 2.18 -7.41 -10.55
CA CYS A 94 1.51 -7.72 -11.80
C CYS A 94 2.47 -7.67 -12.99
N THR A 95 3.31 -6.63 -13.08
CA THR A 95 4.34 -6.51 -14.13
C THR A 95 5.28 -7.71 -14.19
N LEU A 96 5.65 -8.29 -13.04
CA LEU A 96 6.62 -9.38 -12.98
C LEU A 96 6.00 -10.76 -13.17
N PHE A 97 4.76 -10.96 -12.73
CA PHE A 97 4.19 -12.30 -12.56
C PHE A 97 2.96 -12.58 -13.42
N THR A 98 2.48 -11.62 -14.20
CA THR A 98 1.24 -11.77 -14.98
C THR A 98 1.40 -11.32 -16.43
N ARG A 99 0.47 -11.75 -17.27
CA ARG A 99 0.28 -11.32 -18.65
C ARG A 99 -1.19 -10.94 -18.86
N PRO A 100 -1.50 -10.07 -19.83
CA PRO A 100 -2.88 -9.79 -20.22
C PRO A 100 -3.67 -11.07 -20.47
N GLY A 101 -4.86 -11.16 -19.86
CA GLY A 101 -5.73 -12.34 -19.92
C GLY A 101 -5.49 -13.37 -18.81
N ASP A 102 -4.41 -13.29 -18.04
CA ASP A 102 -4.21 -14.15 -16.88
C ASP A 102 -5.31 -13.91 -15.84
N THR A 103 -5.65 -14.97 -15.10
CA THR A 103 -6.70 -14.92 -14.06
C THR A 103 -6.09 -14.60 -12.70
N VAL A 104 -6.75 -13.70 -11.96
CA VAL A 104 -6.44 -13.39 -10.58
C VAL A 104 -7.72 -13.47 -9.75
N PHE A 105 -7.67 -14.18 -8.62
CA PHE A 105 -8.80 -14.21 -7.69
C PHE A 105 -8.76 -13.00 -6.77
N VAL A 106 -9.91 -12.38 -6.57
CA VAL A 106 -10.10 -11.22 -5.69
C VAL A 106 -11.28 -11.44 -4.76
N GLU A 107 -11.22 -10.86 -3.57
CA GLU A 107 -12.36 -10.87 -2.63
C GLU A 107 -13.57 -10.11 -3.19
N GLU A 108 -14.79 -10.54 -2.83
CA GLU A 108 -16.03 -9.82 -3.06
C GLU A 108 -16.66 -9.44 -1.69
N PRO A 109 -16.69 -8.14 -1.32
CA PRO A 109 -16.17 -6.96 -2.05
C PRO A 109 -14.63 -6.84 -2.02
N SER A 110 -14.06 -6.12 -3.00
CA SER A 110 -12.61 -5.93 -3.11
C SER A 110 -12.16 -4.48 -2.91
N TYR A 111 -10.84 -4.29 -2.74
CA TYR A 111 -10.23 -2.97 -2.74
C TYR A 111 -10.27 -2.34 -4.15
N PHE A 112 -11.11 -1.32 -4.33
CA PHE A 112 -11.40 -0.75 -5.65
C PHE A 112 -10.15 -0.24 -6.42
N LEU A 113 -9.13 0.27 -5.72
CA LEU A 113 -7.89 0.71 -6.37
C LEU A 113 -7.08 -0.48 -6.92
N ALA A 114 -7.15 -1.65 -6.29
CA ALA A 114 -6.55 -2.86 -6.83
C ALA A 114 -7.28 -3.32 -8.11
N LEU A 115 -8.62 -3.29 -8.14
CA LEU A 115 -9.39 -3.70 -9.32
C LEU A 115 -9.00 -2.91 -10.58
N ARG A 116 -8.79 -1.59 -10.44
CA ARG A 116 -8.31 -0.76 -11.55
C ARG A 116 -6.94 -1.19 -12.06
N ILE A 117 -5.98 -1.43 -11.15
CA ILE A 117 -4.64 -1.89 -11.51
C ILE A 117 -4.74 -3.26 -12.23
N LEU A 118 -5.48 -4.20 -11.66
CA LEU A 118 -5.60 -5.56 -12.20
C LEU A 118 -6.29 -5.57 -13.58
N GLN A 119 -7.45 -4.93 -13.70
CA GLN A 119 -8.31 -5.04 -14.90
C GLN A 119 -7.98 -4.01 -15.98
N GLU A 120 -7.75 -2.75 -15.63
CA GLU A 120 -7.52 -1.69 -16.62
C GLU A 120 -6.04 -1.62 -17.04
N ASP A 121 -5.12 -1.58 -16.08
CA ASP A 121 -3.70 -1.36 -16.36
C ASP A 121 -3.03 -2.64 -16.89
N HIS A 122 -3.34 -3.80 -16.29
CA HIS A 122 -2.72 -5.10 -16.62
C HIS A 122 -3.61 -6.03 -17.46
N ARG A 123 -4.88 -5.68 -17.70
CA ARG A 123 -5.84 -6.47 -18.48
C ARG A 123 -6.00 -7.91 -17.98
N LEU A 124 -6.02 -8.08 -16.66
CA LEU A 124 -6.22 -9.36 -16.02
C LEU A 124 -7.72 -9.69 -15.90
N ASN A 125 -8.02 -10.98 -15.91
CA ASN A 125 -9.34 -11.49 -15.60
C ASN A 125 -9.47 -11.59 -14.07
N ALA A 126 -10.00 -10.55 -13.43
CA ALA A 126 -10.26 -10.55 -11.99
C ALA A 126 -11.55 -11.34 -11.70
N VAL A 127 -11.41 -12.52 -11.11
CA VAL A 127 -12.52 -13.42 -10.74
C VAL A 127 -12.87 -13.21 -9.27
N PRO A 128 -14.10 -12.78 -8.95
CA PRO A 128 -14.51 -12.55 -7.57
C PRO A 128 -14.72 -13.87 -6.82
N ILE A 129 -14.31 -13.89 -5.56
CA ILE A 129 -14.57 -14.96 -4.61
C ILE A 129 -15.35 -14.38 -3.43
N PRO A 130 -16.50 -14.98 -3.05
CA PRO A 130 -17.31 -14.48 -1.95
C PRO A 130 -16.56 -14.48 -0.63
N THR A 131 -16.89 -13.49 0.21
CA THR A 131 -16.44 -13.41 1.60
C THR A 131 -17.62 -13.51 2.57
N ASP A 132 -17.34 -13.99 3.78
CA ASP A 132 -18.25 -14.01 4.92
C ASP A 132 -17.65 -13.24 6.11
N GLU A 133 -18.26 -13.32 7.29
CA GLU A 133 -17.76 -12.67 8.51
C GLU A 133 -16.36 -13.15 8.96
N HIS A 134 -15.86 -14.23 8.37
CA HIS A 134 -14.54 -14.81 8.64
C HIS A 134 -13.55 -14.62 7.48
N GLY A 135 -13.94 -13.93 6.40
CA GLY A 135 -13.10 -13.62 5.24
C GLY A 135 -13.45 -14.48 4.02
N LEU A 136 -12.44 -14.87 3.24
CA LEU A 136 -12.63 -15.67 2.02
C LEU A 136 -13.33 -17.01 2.28
N VAL A 137 -14.41 -17.27 1.53
CA VAL A 137 -15.11 -18.56 1.56
C VAL A 137 -14.25 -19.62 0.84
N LEU A 138 -13.45 -20.37 1.61
CA LEU A 138 -12.48 -21.33 1.08
C LEU A 138 -13.07 -22.40 0.13
N PRO A 139 -14.28 -22.95 0.35
CA PRO A 139 -14.90 -23.85 -0.62
C PRO A 139 -15.09 -23.22 -2.01
N ALA A 140 -15.44 -21.93 -2.09
CA ALA A 140 -15.59 -21.22 -3.35
C ALA A 140 -14.24 -21.00 -4.05
N VAL A 141 -13.16 -20.77 -3.27
CA VAL A 141 -11.79 -20.72 -3.82
C VAL A 141 -11.42 -22.05 -4.49
N ALA A 142 -11.74 -23.18 -3.83
CA ALA A 142 -11.42 -24.51 -4.35
C ALA A 142 -12.20 -24.82 -5.65
N GLU A 143 -13.47 -24.43 -5.74
CA GLU A 143 -14.28 -24.56 -6.95
C GLU A 143 -13.76 -23.68 -8.09
N ALA A 144 -13.31 -22.46 -7.81
CA ALA A 144 -12.76 -21.56 -8.82
C ALA A 144 -11.41 -22.03 -9.40
N LEU A 145 -10.70 -22.92 -8.71
CA LEU A 145 -9.41 -23.49 -9.14
C LEU A 145 -9.54 -24.69 -10.10
N THR A 146 -10.73 -25.26 -10.26
CA THR A 146 -10.98 -26.44 -11.12
C THR A 146 -11.43 -26.08 -12.51
#